data_AF-A0A9R1EN20-F1
#
_entry.id   AF-A0A9R1EN20-F1
#
_cell.length_a   1.000
_cell.length_b   1.000
_cell.length_c   1.000
_cell.angle_alpha   90.00
_cell.angle_beta   90.00
_cell.angle_gamma   90.00
#
_symmetry.space_group_name_H-M   'P 1'
#
loop_
_entity.id
_entity.type
_entity.pdbx_description
1 polymer ?
#
loop_
_entity_poly.entity_id
_entity_poly.type
_entity_poly.pdbx_seq_one_letter_code
_entity_poly.pdbx_strand_id
1 'polypeptide(L)'
;MGRSMALLHREIYFSDDEALSGRVSSIRCPWEGRDGPPSRQEISDAVTGYLRTFKAHAVVADPPALSFLHILRPPVSVGLPVQLHSLTMATLSSADKNLVAMYAGAYRPGNRFPGGYLIYDARNDSISGIPELPSDHSHRAIGCESAVVMCAAGNDYFLAELVRVWPDGSQAALWLWKSSVQKWDLHPSRLPLPSSTTGHFSPDLCFSCWGSVLCWVDLLKGMVLCDLKQNCKFSFIQLPKDCPTYDADSDDFTYSSAEEFRSMACVAGKIKFVALDECDEHQPEKGLELTIWTLSHDLSGWKESCKCNVENIWANEAYKPAGIRNLPPSYPVLSIHEDGVVYLVLNDLRELDYGLEHMGQWMLRVDIGNDKVQFYPNGEKNSVNSLLFASEFSAHRQHLQDHPREIEASEFVARGKRMKP
;
A
#
# COMPACT_ATOMS: atom_id res chain seq x y z
N MET A 1 17.54 -1.77 -19.58
CA MET A 1 16.51 -0.88 -19.01
C MET A 1 16.61 -0.98 -17.51
N GLY A 2 16.83 0.15 -16.82
CA GLY A 2 16.90 0.16 -15.35
C GLY A 2 15.54 -0.22 -14.76
N ARG A 3 15.54 -1.09 -13.75
CA ARG A 3 14.31 -1.41 -13.01
C ARG A 3 13.93 -0.17 -12.21
N SER A 4 12.78 0.42 -12.53
CA SER A 4 12.30 1.66 -11.91
C SER A 4 11.35 1.33 -10.76
N MET A 5 11.68 1.79 -9.56
CA MET A 5 10.80 1.79 -8.39
C MET A 5 10.16 3.18 -8.25
N ALA A 6 8.95 3.24 -7.71
CA ALA A 6 8.33 4.44 -7.18
C ALA A 6 8.08 4.31 -5.67
N LEU A 7 8.31 5.40 -4.93
CA LEU A 7 7.88 5.55 -3.53
C LEU A 7 6.63 6.43 -3.49
N LEU A 8 5.56 5.94 -2.87
CA LEU A 8 4.28 6.63 -2.76
C LEU A 8 3.95 6.90 -1.30
N HIS A 9 3.18 7.97 -1.04
CA HIS A 9 2.42 8.06 0.20
C HIS A 9 1.30 7.02 0.20
N ARG A 10 1.06 6.41 1.36
CA ARG A 10 0.01 5.40 1.54
C ARG A 10 -1.39 5.96 1.50
N GLU A 11 -1.58 7.25 1.83
CA GLU A 11 -2.86 7.94 1.70
C GLU A 11 -2.88 8.82 0.45
N ILE A 12 -3.96 8.73 -0.32
CA ILE A 12 -4.17 9.50 -1.55
C ILE A 12 -5.48 10.26 -1.42
N TYR A 13 -5.40 11.59 -1.43
CA TYR A 13 -6.59 12.45 -1.48
C TYR A 13 -7.09 12.61 -2.92
N PHE A 14 -8.40 12.52 -3.09
CA PHE A 14 -9.03 12.70 -4.40
C PHE A 14 -9.15 14.18 -4.73
N SER A 15 -8.96 14.51 -6.01
CA SER A 15 -9.22 15.85 -6.56
C SER A 15 -10.42 15.81 -7.50
N ASP A 16 -11.13 16.92 -7.63
CA ASP A 16 -12.25 17.00 -8.57
C ASP A 16 -11.71 17.11 -10.01
N ASP A 17 -12.32 16.38 -10.94
CA ASP A 17 -12.03 16.46 -12.38
C ASP A 17 -12.69 17.72 -12.96
N GLU A 18 -11.99 18.85 -12.88
CA GLU A 18 -12.46 20.15 -13.37
C GLU A 18 -12.83 20.13 -14.86
N ALA A 19 -12.31 19.19 -15.67
CA ALA A 19 -12.69 19.06 -17.08
C ALA A 19 -14.13 18.57 -17.28
N LEU A 20 -14.76 18.04 -16.22
CA LEU A 20 -16.16 17.65 -16.18
C LEU A 20 -17.08 18.76 -15.65
N SER A 21 -16.52 19.88 -15.18
CA SER A 21 -17.31 21.05 -14.77
C SER A 21 -18.15 21.56 -15.96
N GLY A 22 -19.47 21.62 -15.78
CA GLY A 22 -20.42 22.08 -16.82
C GLY A 22 -20.77 21.10 -17.95
N ARG A 23 -20.16 19.90 -18.01
CA ARG A 23 -20.52 18.85 -19.01
C ARG A 23 -21.32 17.69 -18.44
N VAL A 24 -21.30 17.50 -17.13
CA VAL A 24 -22.00 16.40 -16.46
C VAL A 24 -23.35 16.92 -15.98
N SER A 25 -24.44 16.42 -16.58
CA SER A 25 -25.77 16.50 -15.96
C SER A 25 -25.70 15.85 -14.58
N SER A 26 -26.37 16.41 -13.57
CA SER A 26 -26.35 15.86 -12.21
C SER A 26 -26.45 14.33 -12.22
N ILE A 27 -25.57 13.65 -11.47
CA ILE A 27 -25.73 12.23 -11.17
C ILE A 27 -26.96 12.22 -10.29
N ARG A 28 -28.13 11.98 -10.90
CA ARG A 28 -29.39 11.93 -10.16
C ARG A 28 -29.20 10.95 -9.02
N CYS A 29 -29.60 11.37 -7.82
CA CYS A 29 -29.70 10.46 -6.69
C CYS A 29 -30.50 9.23 -7.15
N PRO A 30 -29.92 8.01 -7.16
CA PRO A 30 -30.63 6.82 -7.61
C PRO A 30 -31.93 6.55 -6.82
N TRP A 31 -32.06 7.21 -5.67
CA TRP A 31 -33.14 7.09 -4.69
C TRP A 31 -34.21 8.19 -4.81
N GLU A 32 -34.06 9.12 -5.76
CA GLU A 32 -34.97 10.26 -5.91
C GLU A 32 -36.40 9.79 -6.23
N GLY A 33 -37.39 10.19 -5.43
CA GLY A 33 -38.80 9.82 -5.59
C GLY A 33 -39.18 8.42 -5.10
N ARG A 34 -38.32 7.76 -4.28
CA ARG A 34 -38.58 6.42 -3.76
C ARG A 34 -39.23 6.43 -2.36
N ASP A 35 -40.14 5.49 -2.12
CA ASP A 35 -40.68 5.20 -0.79
C ASP A 35 -39.73 4.26 -0.02
N GLY A 36 -39.00 4.81 0.95
CA GLY A 36 -38.14 4.07 1.88
C GLY A 36 -36.62 4.20 1.63
N PRO A 37 -35.78 3.90 2.65
CA PRO A 37 -34.33 3.99 2.52
C PRO A 37 -33.77 2.91 1.59
N PRO A 38 -32.68 3.18 0.85
CA PRO A 38 -32.05 2.18 -0.02
C PRO A 38 -31.46 1.03 0.79
N SER A 39 -31.50 -0.17 0.21
CA SER A 39 -30.83 -1.35 0.79
C SER A 39 -29.31 -1.23 0.70
N ARG A 40 -28.58 -2.02 1.50
CA ARG A 40 -27.10 -2.02 1.47
C ARG A 40 -26.55 -2.40 0.09
N GLN A 41 -27.12 -3.41 -0.55
CA GLN A 41 -26.68 -3.84 -1.88
C GLN A 41 -26.83 -2.71 -2.89
N GLU A 42 -27.96 -2.01 -2.86
CA GLU A 42 -28.22 -0.86 -3.73
C GLU A 42 -27.22 0.27 -3.50
N ILE A 43 -26.87 0.58 -2.23
CA ILE A 43 -25.81 1.54 -1.90
C ILE A 43 -24.47 1.07 -2.46
N SER A 44 -24.11 -0.20 -2.27
CA SER A 44 -22.87 -0.80 -2.78
C SER A 44 -22.77 -0.71 -4.31
N ASP A 45 -23.85 -1.02 -5.02
CA ASP A 45 -23.91 -0.94 -6.48
C ASP A 45 -23.74 0.51 -6.97
N ALA A 46 -24.38 1.47 -6.30
CA ALA A 46 -24.26 2.89 -6.61
C ALA A 46 -22.84 3.42 -6.34
N VAL A 47 -22.22 3.03 -5.21
CA VAL A 47 -20.82 3.35 -4.89
C VAL A 47 -19.88 2.76 -5.93
N THR A 48 -20.06 1.50 -6.29
CA THR A 48 -19.23 0.83 -7.30
C THR A 48 -19.35 1.52 -8.65
N GLY A 49 -20.56 1.90 -9.05
CA GLY A 49 -20.82 2.71 -10.24
C GLY A 49 -20.08 4.04 -10.21
N TYR A 50 -20.09 4.73 -9.07
CA TYR A 50 -19.37 5.99 -8.88
C TYR A 50 -17.85 5.83 -8.94
N LEU A 51 -17.28 4.84 -8.25
CA LEU A 51 -15.83 4.56 -8.27
C LEU A 51 -15.32 4.26 -9.69
N ARG A 52 -16.13 3.62 -10.54
CA ARG A 52 -15.80 3.34 -11.94
C ARG A 52 -15.75 4.59 -12.84
N THR A 53 -16.22 5.74 -12.36
CA THR A 53 -16.12 7.01 -13.10
C THR A 53 -14.81 7.75 -12.85
N PHE A 54 -14.00 7.27 -11.88
CA PHE A 54 -12.76 7.94 -11.51
C PHE A 54 -11.74 7.80 -12.64
N LYS A 55 -10.80 8.74 -12.66
CA LYS A 55 -9.59 8.69 -13.50
C LYS A 55 -8.38 8.72 -12.61
N ALA A 56 -7.25 8.26 -13.13
CA ALA A 56 -5.99 8.32 -12.43
C ALA A 56 -4.88 8.84 -13.34
N HIS A 57 -3.88 9.45 -12.73
CA HIS A 57 -2.64 9.79 -13.40
C HIS A 57 -1.49 9.77 -12.40
N ALA A 58 -0.42 9.05 -12.71
CA ALA A 58 0.77 9.03 -11.88
C ALA A 58 1.80 10.06 -12.34
N VAL A 59 2.42 10.74 -11.38
CA VAL A 59 3.66 11.51 -11.55
C VAL A 59 4.77 10.70 -10.90
N VAL A 60 5.70 10.21 -11.71
CA VAL A 60 6.78 9.33 -11.24
C VAL A 60 8.04 10.17 -11.02
N ALA A 61 8.63 10.02 -9.85
CA ALA A 61 9.94 10.56 -9.51
C ALA A 61 10.92 9.42 -9.20
N ASP A 62 12.21 9.66 -9.41
CA ASP A 62 13.24 8.70 -9.08
C ASP A 62 13.45 8.64 -7.56
N PRO A 63 13.38 7.45 -6.94
CA PRO A 63 13.64 7.30 -5.52
C PRO A 63 15.01 7.85 -5.13
N PRO A 64 15.11 8.47 -3.95
CA PRO A 64 14.09 8.50 -2.91
C PRO A 64 13.06 9.61 -3.06
N ALA A 65 13.08 10.45 -4.12
CA ALA A 65 12.01 11.43 -4.31
C ALA A 65 10.65 10.73 -4.46
N LEU A 66 9.60 11.33 -3.88
CA LEU A 66 8.27 10.74 -3.87
C LEU A 66 7.60 10.88 -5.24
N SER A 67 6.97 9.78 -5.65
CA SER A 67 6.00 9.74 -6.72
C SER A 67 4.61 10.05 -6.17
N PHE A 68 3.70 10.48 -7.04
CA PHE A 68 2.33 10.83 -6.68
C PHE A 68 1.36 10.11 -7.61
N LEU A 69 0.26 9.59 -7.04
CA LEU A 69 -0.86 9.06 -7.80
C LEU A 69 -2.05 10.00 -7.61
N HIS A 70 -2.36 10.78 -8.65
CA HIS A 70 -3.54 11.64 -8.64
C HIS A 70 -4.77 10.82 -9.02
N ILE A 71 -5.78 10.81 -8.16
CA ILE A 71 -7.08 10.21 -8.44
C ILE A 71 -8.09 11.33 -8.59
N LEU A 72 -8.70 11.39 -9.77
CA LEU A 72 -9.68 12.39 -10.15
C LEU A 72 -11.08 11.80 -10.06
N ARG A 73 -11.96 12.45 -9.30
CA ARG A 73 -13.37 12.07 -9.16
C ARG A 73 -14.27 13.07 -9.87
N PRO A 74 -15.52 12.71 -10.24
CA PRO A 74 -16.49 13.69 -10.73
C PRO A 74 -16.69 14.83 -9.73
N PRO A 75 -16.89 16.09 -10.19
CA PRO A 75 -17.06 17.24 -9.31
C PRO A 75 -18.26 17.10 -8.36
N VAL A 76 -18.13 17.63 -7.14
CA VAL A 76 -19.20 17.57 -6.12
C VAL A 76 -20.48 18.31 -6.57
N SER A 77 -20.36 19.29 -7.47
CA SER A 77 -21.47 20.05 -8.07
C SER A 77 -22.48 19.21 -8.87
N VAL A 78 -22.17 17.93 -9.07
CA VAL A 78 -23.00 16.95 -9.78
C VAL A 78 -24.19 16.43 -8.93
N GLY A 79 -24.33 16.84 -7.67
CA GLY A 79 -25.51 16.52 -6.85
C GLY A 79 -25.51 15.09 -6.33
N LEU A 80 -24.39 14.67 -5.73
CA LEU A 80 -24.19 13.30 -5.25
C LEU A 80 -25.07 12.97 -4.03
N PRO A 81 -25.49 11.70 -3.86
CA PRO A 81 -26.04 11.20 -2.61
C PRO A 81 -25.07 11.42 -1.43
N VAL A 82 -25.61 11.71 -0.25
CA VAL A 82 -24.83 11.95 0.99
C VAL A 82 -23.86 10.80 1.30
N GLN A 83 -24.23 9.56 0.97
CA GLN A 83 -23.39 8.38 1.18
C GLN A 83 -22.08 8.43 0.36
N LEU A 84 -22.01 9.20 -0.72
CA LEU A 84 -20.82 9.31 -1.56
C LEU A 84 -19.91 10.47 -1.14
N HIS A 85 -20.39 11.41 -0.32
CA HIS A 85 -19.62 12.58 0.10
C HIS A 85 -18.39 12.22 0.94
N SER A 86 -18.41 11.09 1.65
CA SER A 86 -17.28 10.60 2.47
C SER A 86 -16.17 9.94 1.66
N LEU A 87 -16.34 9.75 0.34
CA LEU A 87 -15.31 9.19 -0.54
C LEU A 87 -14.36 10.30 -1.01
N THR A 88 -13.46 10.72 -0.13
CA THR A 88 -12.51 11.82 -0.35
C THR A 88 -11.05 11.37 -0.45
N MET A 89 -10.75 10.13 -0.07
CA MET A 89 -9.40 9.58 -0.06
C MET A 89 -9.40 8.08 -0.39
N ALA A 90 -8.23 7.54 -0.70
CA ALA A 90 -7.95 6.12 -0.72
C ALA A 90 -6.71 5.79 0.11
N THR A 91 -6.68 4.57 0.67
CA THR A 91 -5.51 4.02 1.35
C THR A 91 -4.91 2.90 0.50
N LEU A 92 -3.62 3.01 0.16
CA LEU A 92 -2.86 1.95 -0.51
C LEU A 92 -2.79 0.71 0.39
N SER A 93 -2.99 -0.47 -0.21
CA SER A 93 -2.94 -1.75 0.48
C SER A 93 -1.79 -2.61 -0.03
N SER A 94 -1.63 -2.72 -1.35
CA SER A 94 -0.59 -3.54 -1.98
C SER A 94 -0.36 -3.16 -3.44
N ALA A 95 0.66 -3.75 -4.05
CA ALA A 95 0.99 -3.60 -5.47
C ALA A 95 1.68 -4.85 -5.99
N ASP A 96 1.55 -5.07 -7.30
CA ASP A 96 2.28 -6.09 -8.05
C ASP A 96 2.44 -5.64 -9.50
N LYS A 97 3.67 -5.57 -9.99
CA LYS A 97 3.99 -5.07 -11.34
C LYS A 97 3.34 -3.72 -11.61
N ASN A 98 2.50 -3.64 -12.64
CA ASN A 98 1.78 -2.44 -13.07
C ASN A 98 0.57 -2.08 -12.21
N LEU A 99 0.21 -2.89 -11.21
CA LEU A 99 -1.02 -2.71 -10.44
C LEU A 99 -0.77 -2.15 -9.05
N VAL A 100 -1.63 -1.25 -8.60
CA VAL A 100 -1.69 -0.75 -7.23
C VAL A 100 -3.12 -0.88 -6.72
N ALA A 101 -3.30 -1.55 -5.58
CA ALA A 101 -4.60 -1.77 -4.95
C ALA A 101 -4.81 -0.90 -3.72
N MET A 102 -6.04 -0.41 -3.59
CA MET A 102 -6.39 0.60 -2.61
C MET A 102 -7.81 0.41 -2.10
N TYR A 103 -8.07 0.81 -0.86
CA TYR A 103 -9.43 0.97 -0.35
C TYR A 103 -9.91 2.38 -0.64
N ALA A 104 -11.13 2.53 -1.16
CA ALA A 104 -11.75 3.83 -1.35
C ALA A 104 -12.53 4.27 -0.09
N GLY A 105 -12.25 5.46 0.39
CA GLY A 105 -12.83 6.02 1.61
C GLY A 105 -12.48 5.21 2.85
N ALA A 106 -13.38 5.25 3.84
CA ALA A 106 -13.23 4.51 5.10
C ALA A 106 -13.68 3.04 4.99
N TYR A 107 -13.90 2.50 3.79
CA TYR A 107 -14.35 1.12 3.62
C TYR A 107 -13.30 0.11 4.08
N ARG A 108 -13.75 -0.89 4.84
CA ARG A 108 -13.04 -2.10 5.24
C ARG A 108 -14.06 -3.23 5.37
N PRO A 109 -13.74 -4.48 4.98
CA PRO A 109 -14.62 -5.62 5.17
C PRO A 109 -15.29 -5.67 6.55
N GLY A 110 -16.60 -5.86 6.58
CA GLY A 110 -17.41 -5.92 7.80
C GLY A 110 -17.76 -4.58 8.45
N ASN A 111 -17.26 -3.45 7.94
CA ASN A 111 -17.69 -2.12 8.42
C ASN A 111 -18.96 -1.62 7.70
N ARG A 112 -19.51 -0.50 8.15
CA ARG A 112 -20.73 0.11 7.60
C ARG A 112 -20.45 1.30 6.67
N PHE A 113 -19.17 1.65 6.47
CA PHE A 113 -18.82 2.82 5.69
C PHE A 113 -18.90 2.48 4.19
N PRO A 114 -19.52 3.35 3.38
CA PRO A 114 -19.58 3.15 1.95
C PRO A 114 -18.17 3.23 1.34
N GLY A 115 -17.93 2.43 0.31
CA GLY A 115 -16.69 2.41 -0.45
C GLY A 115 -16.53 1.09 -1.19
N GLY A 116 -15.29 0.71 -1.43
CA GLY A 116 -14.94 -0.49 -2.16
C GLY A 116 -13.44 -0.51 -2.39
N TYR A 117 -13.01 -1.18 -3.46
CA TYR A 117 -11.60 -1.23 -3.84
C TYR A 117 -11.38 -0.48 -5.14
N LEU A 118 -10.21 0.14 -5.26
CA LEU A 118 -9.69 0.74 -6.48
C LEU A 118 -8.42 0.01 -6.89
N ILE A 119 -8.35 -0.38 -8.17
CA ILE A 119 -7.16 -0.94 -8.78
C ILE A 119 -6.66 0.04 -9.84
N TYR A 120 -5.52 0.65 -9.59
CA TYR A 120 -4.82 1.44 -10.59
C TYR A 120 -3.96 0.53 -11.47
N ASP A 121 -3.99 0.74 -12.78
CA ASP A 121 -3.17 0.06 -13.77
C ASP A 121 -2.31 1.07 -14.53
N ALA A 122 -1.01 1.00 -14.29
CA ALA A 122 -0.02 1.91 -14.88
C ALA A 122 0.19 1.73 -16.39
N ARG A 123 -0.26 0.62 -16.99
CA ARG A 123 -0.05 0.39 -18.44
C ARG A 123 -0.78 1.41 -19.31
N ASN A 124 -1.88 1.94 -18.80
CA ASN A 124 -2.80 2.82 -19.51
C ASN A 124 -3.35 3.96 -18.62
N ASP A 125 -2.73 4.19 -17.46
CA ASP A 125 -3.19 5.12 -16.42
C ASP A 125 -4.70 4.94 -16.10
N SER A 126 -5.19 3.70 -16.09
CA SER A 126 -6.60 3.41 -15.82
C SER A 126 -6.85 3.06 -14.36
N ILE A 127 -8.09 3.22 -13.92
CA ILE A 127 -8.53 2.85 -12.58
C ILE A 127 -9.82 2.02 -12.67
N SER A 128 -9.87 0.93 -11.92
CA SER A 128 -11.01 0.02 -11.87
C SER A 128 -11.65 0.03 -10.48
N GLY A 129 -12.96 0.27 -10.42
CA GLY A 129 -13.75 0.18 -9.20
C GLY A 129 -14.31 -1.24 -8.99
N ILE A 130 -13.93 -1.85 -7.87
CA ILE A 130 -14.35 -3.19 -7.44
C ILE A 130 -15.33 -3.06 -6.27
N PRO A 131 -16.47 -3.77 -6.29
CA PRO A 131 -17.47 -3.69 -5.23
C PRO A 131 -16.93 -4.20 -3.88
N GLU A 132 -17.60 -3.78 -2.80
CA GLU A 132 -17.39 -4.39 -1.48
C GLU A 132 -17.63 -5.91 -1.51
N LEU A 133 -17.05 -6.61 -0.54
CA LEU A 133 -17.35 -8.02 -0.32
C LEU A 133 -18.86 -8.23 -0.09
N PRO A 134 -19.44 -9.35 -0.56
CA PRO A 134 -20.83 -9.69 -0.31
C PRO A 134 -21.16 -9.66 1.19
N SER A 135 -22.09 -8.80 1.61
CA SER A 135 -22.40 -8.56 3.02
C SER A 135 -23.38 -9.60 3.57
N ASP A 136 -22.90 -10.48 4.45
CA ASP A 136 -23.72 -11.34 5.32
C ASP A 136 -23.53 -11.03 6.83
N HIS A 137 -22.76 -9.99 7.16
CA HIS A 137 -22.32 -9.60 8.51
C HIS A 137 -21.50 -10.65 9.27
N SER A 138 -21.11 -11.76 8.64
CA SER A 138 -20.39 -12.85 9.31
C SER A 138 -18.87 -12.67 9.31
N HIS A 139 -18.36 -11.60 8.70
CA HIS A 139 -16.93 -11.39 8.53
C HIS A 139 -16.47 -9.96 8.81
N ARG A 140 -15.18 -9.80 9.16
CA ARG A 140 -14.50 -8.51 9.33
C ARG A 140 -13.08 -8.61 8.78
N ALA A 141 -12.54 -7.50 8.27
CA ALA A 141 -11.15 -7.41 7.84
C ALA A 141 -10.20 -7.88 8.94
N ILE A 142 -9.13 -8.57 8.55
CA ILE A 142 -8.00 -8.80 9.45
C ILE A 142 -7.03 -7.64 9.26
N GLY A 143 -6.87 -6.79 10.27
CA GLY A 143 -6.05 -5.58 10.19
C GLY A 143 -6.68 -4.46 9.35
N CYS A 144 -5.87 -3.45 9.04
CA CYS A 144 -6.29 -2.25 8.30
C CYS A 144 -5.93 -2.32 6.80
N GLU A 145 -4.98 -3.15 6.36
CA GLU A 145 -4.66 -3.36 4.94
C GLU A 145 -4.42 -4.83 4.60
N SER A 146 -5.50 -5.55 4.33
CA SER A 146 -5.45 -6.97 3.98
C SER A 146 -5.71 -7.27 2.50
N ALA A 147 -5.91 -6.25 1.67
CA ALA A 147 -6.14 -6.42 0.24
C ALA A 147 -4.82 -6.58 -0.54
N VAL A 148 -4.61 -7.76 -1.12
CA VAL A 148 -3.43 -8.10 -1.93
C VAL A 148 -3.80 -8.18 -3.41
N VAL A 149 -3.15 -7.40 -4.26
CA VAL A 149 -3.23 -7.55 -5.72
C VAL A 149 -2.10 -8.39 -6.27
N MET A 150 -2.41 -9.19 -7.29
CA MET A 150 -1.43 -9.97 -8.03
C MET A 150 -1.78 -9.99 -9.52
N CYS A 151 -0.83 -9.61 -10.36
CA CYS A 151 -0.90 -9.75 -11.80
C CYS A 151 -0.93 -11.22 -12.21
N ALA A 152 -1.89 -11.58 -13.05
CA ALA A 152 -2.03 -12.90 -13.65
C ALA A 152 -1.69 -12.87 -15.15
N ALA A 153 -1.77 -14.03 -15.81
CA ALA A 153 -1.53 -14.14 -17.24
C ALA A 153 -2.62 -13.42 -18.05
N GLY A 154 -2.27 -12.91 -19.24
CA GLY A 154 -3.25 -12.38 -20.19
C GLY A 154 -3.94 -11.09 -19.74
N ASN A 155 -3.20 -10.18 -19.08
CA ASN A 155 -3.68 -8.91 -18.51
C ASN A 155 -4.70 -9.03 -17.37
N ASP A 156 -5.03 -10.25 -16.95
CA ASP A 156 -5.90 -10.52 -15.80
C ASP A 156 -5.15 -10.24 -14.48
N TYR A 157 -5.89 -10.10 -13.40
CA TYR A 157 -5.34 -9.97 -12.05
C TYR A 157 -6.27 -10.58 -11.02
N PHE A 158 -5.67 -10.91 -9.88
CA PHE A 158 -6.38 -11.27 -8.67
C PHE A 158 -6.33 -10.11 -7.68
N LEU A 159 -7.45 -9.88 -6.99
CA LEU A 159 -7.49 -9.10 -5.77
C LEU A 159 -7.98 -10.03 -4.66
N ALA A 160 -7.19 -10.16 -3.61
CA ALA A 160 -7.45 -11.08 -2.52
C ALA A 160 -7.63 -10.32 -1.21
N GLU A 161 -8.63 -10.67 -0.42
CA GLU A 161 -8.93 -10.03 0.85
C GLU A 161 -9.01 -11.09 1.96
N LEU A 162 -8.28 -10.85 3.06
CA LEU A 162 -8.22 -11.78 4.18
C LEU A 162 -9.14 -11.29 5.31
N VAL A 163 -10.15 -12.10 5.64
CA VAL A 163 -11.17 -11.74 6.64
C VAL A 163 -11.23 -12.76 7.76
N ARG A 164 -11.59 -12.30 8.95
CA ARG A 164 -11.99 -13.15 10.09
C ARG A 164 -13.47 -13.45 9.98
N VAL A 165 -13.85 -14.69 10.27
CA VAL A 165 -15.25 -15.16 10.20
C VAL A 165 -15.78 -15.45 11.61
N TRP A 166 -17.06 -15.14 11.85
CA TRP A 166 -17.81 -15.35 13.10
C TRP A 166 -18.84 -16.49 12.92
N PRO A 167 -19.25 -17.19 14.00
CA PRO A 167 -19.12 -16.85 15.43
C PRO A 167 -17.81 -17.32 16.09
N ASP A 168 -17.00 -18.13 15.43
CA ASP A 168 -15.91 -18.82 16.10
C ASP A 168 -14.61 -18.01 16.21
N GLY A 169 -14.48 -16.89 15.48
CA GLY A 169 -13.39 -15.91 15.53
C GLY A 169 -12.00 -16.45 15.17
N SER A 170 -11.85 -17.77 15.10
CA SER A 170 -10.63 -18.53 14.79
C SER A 170 -10.59 -18.97 13.33
N GLN A 171 -11.73 -18.94 12.63
CA GLN A 171 -11.77 -19.10 11.19
C GLN A 171 -11.34 -17.82 10.49
N ALA A 172 -10.63 -18.00 9.38
CA ALA A 172 -10.37 -16.95 8.42
C ALA A 172 -10.91 -17.39 7.06
N ALA A 173 -11.17 -16.44 6.19
CA ALA A 173 -11.49 -16.75 4.82
C ALA A 173 -10.74 -15.82 3.88
N LEU A 174 -10.42 -16.36 2.72
CA LEU A 174 -9.88 -15.60 1.61
C LEU A 174 -11.00 -15.32 0.64
N TRP A 175 -11.30 -14.04 0.41
CA TRP A 175 -12.11 -13.62 -0.71
C TRP A 175 -11.19 -13.34 -1.88
N LEU A 176 -11.47 -13.96 -3.02
CA LEU A 176 -10.67 -13.82 -4.24
C LEU A 176 -11.55 -13.23 -5.34
N TRP A 177 -11.15 -12.08 -5.85
CA TRP A 177 -11.71 -11.47 -7.04
C TRP A 177 -10.79 -11.76 -8.22
N LYS A 178 -11.37 -12.27 -9.31
CA LYS A 178 -10.66 -12.44 -10.59
C LYS A 178 -11.19 -11.43 -11.60
N SER A 179 -10.31 -10.61 -12.18
CA SER A 179 -10.74 -9.50 -13.04
C SER A 179 -11.49 -9.96 -14.30
N SER A 180 -11.16 -11.13 -14.85
CA SER A 180 -11.89 -11.71 -15.99
C SER A 180 -13.30 -12.22 -15.68
N VAL A 181 -13.57 -12.60 -14.43
CA VAL A 181 -14.88 -13.12 -13.98
C VAL A 181 -15.74 -12.01 -13.37
N GLN A 182 -15.09 -10.99 -12.81
CA GLN A 182 -15.73 -9.87 -12.12
C GLN A 182 -16.66 -10.31 -10.98
N LYS A 183 -16.21 -11.28 -10.20
CA LYS A 183 -16.94 -11.82 -9.06
C LYS A 183 -15.99 -12.18 -7.93
N TRP A 184 -16.48 -12.00 -6.71
CA TRP A 184 -15.87 -12.49 -5.48
C TRP A 184 -16.18 -13.97 -5.26
N ASP A 185 -15.14 -14.78 -5.08
CA ASP A 185 -15.21 -16.19 -4.70
C ASP A 185 -14.64 -16.37 -3.28
N LEU A 186 -15.36 -17.11 -2.44
CA LEU A 186 -14.99 -17.35 -1.04
C LEU A 186 -14.22 -18.66 -0.90
N HIS A 187 -13.07 -18.60 -0.25
CA HIS A 187 -12.25 -19.76 0.13
C HIS A 187 -12.12 -19.81 1.66
N PRO A 188 -12.96 -20.58 2.36
CA PRO A 188 -12.86 -20.76 3.80
C PRO A 188 -11.54 -21.45 4.17
N SER A 189 -10.94 -21.02 5.28
CA SER A 189 -9.68 -21.60 5.75
C SER A 189 -9.52 -21.42 7.26
N ARG A 190 -8.41 -21.95 7.79
CA ARG A 190 -7.96 -21.67 9.14
C ARG A 190 -6.54 -21.19 9.09
N LEU A 191 -6.26 -20.06 9.73
CA LEU A 191 -4.88 -19.57 9.78
C LEU A 191 -4.05 -20.53 10.64
N PRO A 192 -2.90 -21.00 10.13
CA PRO A 192 -2.01 -21.92 10.86
C PRO A 192 -1.17 -21.16 11.89
N LEU A 193 -1.82 -20.37 12.74
CA LEU A 193 -1.15 -19.57 13.76
C LEU A 193 -0.64 -20.49 14.89
N PRO A 194 0.63 -20.34 15.33
CA PRO A 194 1.15 -21.03 16.50
C PRO A 194 0.35 -20.71 17.76
N SER A 195 0.29 -21.66 18.69
CA SER A 195 -0.33 -21.42 20.01
C SER A 195 0.39 -20.34 20.83
N SER A 196 1.65 -20.04 20.50
CA SER A 196 2.44 -18.98 21.13
C SER A 196 2.10 -17.57 20.62
N THR A 197 1.30 -17.45 19.57
CA THR A 197 0.84 -16.16 19.06
C THR A 197 -0.27 -15.64 19.99
N THR A 198 0.12 -14.84 20.99
CA THR A 198 -0.82 -14.14 21.87
C THR A 198 -1.56 -13.05 21.09
N GLY A 199 -2.83 -12.81 21.44
CA GLY A 199 -3.68 -11.84 20.75
C GLY A 199 -4.14 -12.23 19.34
N HIS A 200 -4.82 -11.31 18.65
CA HIS A 200 -5.29 -11.52 17.28
C HIS A 200 -4.22 -11.11 16.27
N PHE A 201 -3.87 -12.00 15.34
CA PHE A 201 -3.09 -11.67 14.14
C PHE A 201 -3.76 -10.50 13.39
N SER A 202 -2.98 -9.46 13.08
CA SER A 202 -3.43 -8.22 12.44
C SER A 202 -2.34 -7.74 11.48
N PRO A 203 -2.51 -7.93 10.16
CA PRO A 203 -1.55 -7.45 9.17
C PRO A 203 -1.39 -5.93 9.22
N ASP A 204 -0.13 -5.50 9.23
CA ASP A 204 0.30 -4.11 9.06
C ASP A 204 0.57 -3.81 7.58
N LEU A 205 1.03 -4.81 6.82
CA LEU A 205 1.25 -4.71 5.39
C LEU A 205 0.99 -6.03 4.66
N CYS A 206 0.84 -5.95 3.34
CA CYS A 206 0.65 -7.12 2.50
C CYS A 206 1.26 -6.94 1.10
N PHE A 207 1.68 -8.03 0.49
CA PHE A 207 2.26 -8.04 -0.85
C PHE A 207 2.09 -9.40 -1.51
N SER A 208 2.27 -9.47 -2.83
CA SER A 208 2.38 -10.75 -3.53
C SER A 208 3.82 -11.02 -3.94
N CYS A 209 4.16 -12.30 -4.09
CA CYS A 209 5.48 -12.72 -4.53
C CYS A 209 5.43 -14.03 -5.32
N TRP A 210 6.52 -14.32 -6.04
CA TRP A 210 6.73 -15.57 -6.79
C TRP A 210 5.62 -15.93 -7.80
N GLY A 211 4.78 -14.96 -8.17
CA GLY A 211 3.71 -15.11 -9.17
C GLY A 211 2.57 -16.05 -8.76
N SER A 212 2.47 -16.46 -7.50
CA SER A 212 1.31 -17.20 -6.98
C SER A 212 1.10 -17.09 -5.48
N VAL A 213 2.01 -16.43 -4.74
CA VAL A 213 1.95 -16.37 -3.29
C VAL A 213 1.48 -14.99 -2.84
N LEU A 214 0.47 -14.98 -1.98
CA LEU A 214 -0.06 -13.81 -1.29
C LEU A 214 0.50 -13.79 0.14
N CYS A 215 0.95 -12.64 0.61
CA CYS A 215 1.61 -12.47 1.91
C CYS A 215 0.87 -11.40 2.73
N TRP A 216 0.54 -11.74 3.98
CA TRP A 216 0.05 -10.80 4.98
C TRP A 216 1.01 -10.80 6.16
N VAL A 217 1.48 -9.63 6.57
CA VAL A 217 2.55 -9.49 7.56
C VAL A 217 2.05 -8.71 8.75
N ASP A 218 2.11 -9.34 9.92
CA ASP A 218 2.01 -8.70 11.23
C ASP A 218 3.46 -8.52 11.71
N LEU A 219 3.95 -7.28 11.71
CA LEU A 219 5.35 -6.92 11.95
C LEU A 219 5.80 -7.20 13.39
N LEU A 220 4.87 -7.58 14.27
CA LEU A 220 5.16 -8.02 15.64
C LEU A 220 5.12 -9.55 15.79
N LYS A 221 4.40 -10.27 14.92
CA LYS A 221 4.15 -11.71 15.10
C LYS A 221 4.73 -12.59 14.00
N GLY A 222 4.65 -12.18 12.74
CA GLY A 222 5.10 -12.97 11.60
C GLY A 222 4.26 -12.77 10.35
N MET A 223 4.39 -13.70 9.41
CA MET A 223 3.79 -13.60 8.08
C MET A 223 2.93 -14.83 7.78
N VAL A 224 1.71 -14.58 7.32
CA VAL A 224 0.83 -15.58 6.71
C VAL A 224 1.05 -15.57 5.20
N LEU A 225 1.33 -16.74 4.63
CA LEU A 225 1.42 -16.96 3.19
C LEU A 225 0.22 -17.76 2.70
N CYS A 226 -0.26 -17.47 1.49
CA CYS A 226 -1.25 -18.28 0.77
C CYS A 226 -0.78 -18.52 -0.66
N ASP A 227 -0.61 -19.78 -1.07
CA ASP A 227 -0.22 -20.13 -2.44
C ASP A 227 -1.45 -20.50 -3.28
N LEU A 228 -1.77 -19.66 -4.27
CA LEU A 228 -2.89 -19.85 -5.18
C LEU A 228 -2.74 -21.11 -6.05
N LYS A 229 -1.51 -21.58 -6.31
CA LYS A 229 -1.27 -22.83 -7.07
C LYS A 229 -1.49 -24.08 -6.24
N GLN A 230 -1.48 -23.97 -4.91
CA GLN A 230 -1.68 -25.07 -3.98
C GLN A 230 -3.06 -25.00 -3.33
N ASN A 231 -4.10 -24.69 -4.10
CA ASN A 231 -5.48 -24.58 -3.63
C ASN A 231 -5.64 -23.60 -2.45
N CYS A 232 -4.97 -22.46 -2.52
CA CYS A 232 -4.98 -21.43 -1.47
C CYS A 232 -4.49 -21.96 -0.10
N LYS A 233 -3.51 -22.88 -0.09
CA LYS A 233 -2.94 -23.41 1.15
C LYS A 233 -2.24 -22.31 1.94
N PHE A 234 -2.59 -22.22 3.22
CA PHE A 234 -1.99 -21.27 4.15
C PHE A 234 -0.78 -21.88 4.88
N SER A 235 0.23 -21.04 5.13
CA SER A 235 1.35 -21.33 6.03
C SER A 235 1.71 -20.08 6.83
N PHE A 236 2.28 -20.26 8.02
CA PHE A 236 2.73 -19.18 8.87
C PHE A 236 4.25 -19.25 9.07
N ILE A 237 4.90 -18.10 8.95
CA ILE A 237 6.34 -17.93 9.14
C ILE A 237 6.54 -16.96 10.30
N GLN A 238 7.18 -17.43 11.37
CA GLN A 238 7.56 -16.58 12.51
C GLN A 238 8.63 -15.57 12.10
N LEU A 239 8.69 -14.43 12.80
CA LEU A 239 9.79 -13.46 12.65
C LEU A 239 11.15 -14.09 13.04
N PRO A 240 12.29 -13.48 12.64
CA PRO A 240 13.61 -13.94 13.08
C PRO A 240 13.69 -14.01 14.62
N LYS A 241 14.30 -15.06 15.17
CA LYS A 241 14.39 -15.24 16.64
C LYS A 241 15.21 -14.15 17.33
N ASP A 242 16.20 -13.62 16.61
CA ASP A 242 17.12 -12.60 17.11
C ASP A 242 16.61 -11.19 16.83
N CYS A 243 15.40 -11.03 16.26
CA CYS A 243 14.82 -9.70 16.13
C CYS A 243 14.26 -9.24 17.49
N PRO A 244 14.11 -7.92 17.68
CA PRO A 244 13.66 -7.38 18.95
C PRO A 244 12.27 -7.91 19.29
N THR A 245 11.96 -8.02 20.58
CA THR A 245 10.60 -8.36 21.01
C THR A 245 9.95 -7.10 21.54
N TYR A 246 8.89 -6.64 20.90
CA TYR A 246 8.08 -5.54 21.43
C TYR A 246 6.89 -6.15 22.16
N ASP A 247 6.68 -5.74 23.41
CA ASP A 247 5.51 -6.15 24.16
C ASP A 247 4.30 -5.37 23.63
N ALA A 248 3.44 -6.07 22.89
CA ALA A 248 2.22 -5.49 22.35
C ALA A 248 1.18 -5.16 23.43
N ASP A 249 1.37 -5.66 24.66
CA ASP A 249 0.49 -5.46 25.80
C ASP A 249 1.05 -4.43 26.82
N SER A 250 2.23 -3.84 26.58
CA SER A 250 2.78 -2.83 27.49
C SER A 250 2.17 -1.45 27.21
N ASP A 251 1.62 -0.84 28.27
CA ASP A 251 1.16 0.55 28.25
C ASP A 251 2.30 1.55 27.95
N ASP A 252 3.57 1.13 27.94
CA ASP A 252 4.74 1.95 27.59
C ASP A 252 4.88 2.19 26.07
N PHE A 253 4.24 1.37 25.21
CA PHE A 253 4.08 1.67 23.79
C PHE A 253 2.98 2.71 23.55
N THR A 254 3.08 3.85 24.23
CA THR A 254 2.27 5.02 23.91
C THR A 254 2.77 5.61 22.58
N TYR A 255 1.98 5.39 21.51
CA TYR A 255 2.00 6.09 20.20
C TYR A 255 2.76 5.52 18.98
N SER A 256 3.59 4.48 19.08
CA SER A 256 4.36 3.99 17.91
C SER A 256 3.76 2.75 17.22
N SER A 257 3.41 2.88 15.93
CA SER A 257 3.02 1.73 15.06
C SER A 257 4.23 0.83 14.78
N ALA A 258 4.04 -0.49 14.67
CA ALA A 258 5.13 -1.42 14.31
C ALA A 258 5.85 -1.03 13.00
N GLU A 259 5.14 -0.38 12.08
CA GLU A 259 5.65 0.14 10.81
C GLU A 259 6.67 1.29 10.98
N GLU A 260 6.71 1.94 12.15
CA GLU A 260 7.69 2.99 12.44
C GLU A 260 9.11 2.42 12.52
N PHE A 261 9.25 1.17 12.97
CA PHE A 261 10.55 0.54 13.18
C PHE A 261 10.79 -0.66 12.29
N ARG A 262 9.75 -1.21 11.67
CA ARG A 262 9.84 -2.49 10.95
C ARG A 262 9.18 -2.44 9.60
N SER A 263 9.67 -3.28 8.69
CA SER A 263 9.03 -3.50 7.39
C SER A 263 9.42 -4.85 6.81
N MET A 264 8.66 -5.29 5.81
CA MET A 264 8.90 -6.54 5.10
C MET A 264 8.50 -6.39 3.63
N ALA A 265 9.32 -6.92 2.72
CA ALA A 265 9.03 -6.89 1.30
C ALA A 265 9.68 -8.07 0.56
N CYS A 266 9.23 -8.33 -0.67
CA CYS A 266 9.94 -9.20 -1.59
C CYS A 266 10.98 -8.39 -2.39
N VAL A 267 12.25 -8.53 -2.02
CA VAL A 267 13.38 -7.84 -2.64
C VAL A 267 14.08 -8.77 -3.63
N ALA A 268 14.00 -8.43 -4.92
CA ALA A 268 14.59 -9.23 -6.00
C ALA A 268 14.25 -10.73 -5.91
N GLY A 269 13.00 -11.05 -5.55
CA GLY A 269 12.51 -12.42 -5.41
C GLY A 269 12.83 -13.10 -4.08
N LYS A 270 13.38 -12.41 -3.09
CA LYS A 270 13.62 -12.93 -1.73
C LYS A 270 12.84 -12.11 -0.72
N ILE A 271 12.16 -12.78 0.21
CA ILE A 271 11.48 -12.07 1.30
C ILE A 271 12.53 -11.58 2.28
N LYS A 272 12.47 -10.29 2.58
CA LYS A 272 13.35 -9.63 3.54
C LYS A 272 12.54 -8.91 4.59
N PHE A 273 13.04 -8.96 5.81
CA PHE A 273 12.51 -8.25 6.97
C PHE A 273 13.57 -7.27 7.44
N VAL A 274 13.17 -6.05 7.77
CA VAL A 274 14.04 -5.02 8.32
C VAL A 274 13.47 -4.53 9.64
N ALA A 275 14.35 -4.31 10.61
CA ALA A 275 14.01 -3.69 11.89
C ALA A 275 15.07 -2.64 12.26
N LEU A 276 14.59 -1.51 12.78
CA LEU A 276 15.34 -0.54 13.55
C LEU A 276 15.13 -0.88 15.02
N ASP A 277 16.21 -1.02 15.77
CA ASP A 277 16.12 -1.31 17.19
C ASP A 277 17.18 -0.58 18.00
N GLU A 278 16.84 -0.24 19.24
CA GLU A 278 17.83 0.21 20.22
C GLU A 278 18.70 -1.02 20.55
N CYS A 279 20.02 -0.87 20.45
CA CYS A 279 20.90 -1.95 20.88
C CYS A 279 20.60 -2.28 22.35
N ASP A 280 20.31 -3.56 22.62
CA ASP A 280 20.10 -4.21 23.93
C ASP A 280 20.38 -3.32 25.15
N GLU A 281 19.43 -3.22 26.10
CA GLU A 281 19.53 -2.44 27.34
C GLU A 281 20.85 -2.65 28.11
N HIS A 282 21.52 -3.78 27.90
CA HIS A 282 22.83 -4.11 28.50
C HIS A 282 24.03 -3.44 27.80
N GLN A 283 23.83 -2.80 26.64
CA GLN A 283 24.82 -2.10 25.82
C GLN A 283 24.28 -0.78 25.22
N PRO A 284 23.84 0.18 26.07
CA PRO A 284 23.29 1.46 25.63
C PRO A 284 24.30 2.32 24.82
N GLU A 285 25.59 2.01 24.91
CA GLU A 285 26.65 2.68 24.14
C GLU A 285 26.60 2.39 22.63
N LYS A 286 25.82 1.40 22.18
CA LYS A 286 25.74 1.03 20.76
C LYS A 286 24.64 1.77 19.96
N GLY A 287 23.76 2.53 20.61
CA GLY A 287 22.75 3.34 19.90
C GLY A 287 21.75 2.52 19.07
N LEU A 288 21.15 3.14 18.05
CA LEU A 288 20.13 2.53 17.18
C LEU A 288 20.79 1.73 16.03
N GLU A 289 20.36 0.48 15.79
CA GLU A 289 20.88 -0.39 14.74
C GLU A 289 19.77 -0.81 13.76
N LEU A 290 20.06 -0.71 12.46
CA LEU A 290 19.22 -1.18 11.36
C LEU A 290 19.70 -2.56 10.92
N THR A 291 18.87 -3.59 11.07
CA THR A 291 19.21 -4.96 10.69
C THR A 291 18.25 -5.52 9.65
N ILE A 292 18.79 -6.24 8.65
CA ILE A 292 18.01 -6.90 7.60
C ILE A 292 18.22 -8.41 7.66
N TRP A 293 17.12 -9.15 7.69
CA TRP A 293 17.11 -10.61 7.56
C TRP A 293 16.52 -11.02 6.22
N THR A 294 17.03 -12.11 5.66
CA THR A 294 16.49 -12.74 4.45
C THR A 294 15.92 -14.11 4.81
N LEU A 295 14.70 -14.37 4.37
CA LEU A 295 14.06 -15.68 4.53
C LEU A 295 14.74 -16.70 3.61
N SER A 296 15.01 -17.89 4.12
CA SER A 296 15.54 -19.00 3.33
C SER A 296 14.54 -19.44 2.25
N HIS A 297 15.05 -19.96 1.13
CA HIS A 297 14.20 -20.35 0.00
C HIS A 297 13.22 -21.49 0.33
N ASP A 298 13.57 -22.35 1.28
CA ASP A 298 12.73 -23.44 1.80
C ASP A 298 11.77 -22.98 2.90
N LEU A 299 11.75 -21.68 3.22
CA LEU A 299 10.91 -21.05 4.25
C LEU A 299 11.16 -21.60 5.67
N SER A 300 12.30 -22.26 5.90
CA SER A 300 12.62 -22.90 7.19
C SER A 300 13.14 -21.93 8.24
N GLY A 301 13.65 -20.75 7.84
CA GLY A 301 14.12 -19.76 8.79
C GLY A 301 14.74 -18.52 8.17
N TRP A 302 15.18 -17.62 9.03
CA TRP A 302 15.76 -16.34 8.67
C TRP A 302 17.27 -16.35 8.81
N LYS A 303 17.95 -15.61 7.94
CA LYS A 303 19.39 -15.35 8.02
C LYS A 303 19.64 -13.86 8.03
N GLU A 304 20.38 -13.37 9.02
CA GLU A 304 20.91 -12.00 9.02
C GLU A 304 21.73 -11.77 7.75
N SER A 305 21.42 -10.69 7.04
CA SER A 305 21.98 -10.37 5.72
C SER A 305 22.92 -9.18 5.79
N CYS A 306 22.49 -8.10 6.46
CA CYS A 306 23.29 -6.91 6.67
C CYS A 306 22.78 -6.13 7.87
N LYS A 307 23.66 -5.29 8.44
CA LYS A 307 23.37 -4.40 9.55
C LYS A 307 24.10 -3.08 9.40
N CYS A 308 23.53 -2.02 9.94
CA CYS A 308 24.08 -0.67 9.89
C CYS A 308 23.76 0.05 11.20
N ASN A 309 24.80 0.51 11.90
CA ASN A 309 24.62 1.40 13.03
C ASN A 309 24.21 2.79 12.53
N VAL A 310 23.19 3.40 13.14
CA VAL A 310 22.68 4.71 12.72
C VAL A 310 23.71 5.83 12.93
N GLU A 311 24.65 5.69 13.86
CA GLU A 311 25.76 6.63 14.00
C GLU A 311 26.65 6.67 12.75
N ASN A 312 26.78 5.55 12.04
CA ASN A 312 27.51 5.54 10.76
C ASN A 312 26.76 6.32 9.68
N ILE A 313 25.43 6.32 9.72
CA ILE A 313 24.60 7.14 8.82
C ILE A 313 24.84 8.62 9.10
N TRP A 314 24.84 9.03 10.38
CA TRP A 314 25.10 10.41 10.79
C TRP A 314 26.54 10.87 10.52
N ALA A 315 27.51 9.96 10.64
CA ALA A 315 28.92 10.23 10.37
C ALA A 315 29.22 10.39 8.86
N ASN A 316 28.31 9.94 7.99
CA ASN A 316 28.49 10.01 6.54
C ASN A 316 28.62 11.46 6.05
N GLU A 317 29.56 11.71 5.13
CA GLU A 317 29.80 13.04 4.58
C GLU A 317 28.60 13.63 3.82
N ALA A 318 27.66 12.80 3.35
CA ALA A 318 26.42 13.28 2.75
C ALA A 318 25.42 13.84 3.78
N TYR A 319 25.55 13.46 5.07
CA TYR A 319 24.65 13.88 6.14
C TYR A 319 25.04 15.26 6.72
N LYS A 320 26.34 15.49 6.93
CA LYS A 320 26.87 16.71 7.58
C LYS A 320 26.47 18.04 6.92
N PRO A 321 26.45 18.19 5.58
CA PRO A 321 26.11 19.45 4.92
C PRO A 321 24.63 19.86 5.08
N ALA A 322 23.75 18.92 5.45
CA ALA A 322 22.33 19.21 5.61
C ALA A 322 22.03 20.09 6.83
N GLY A 323 22.97 20.22 7.78
CA GLY A 323 22.81 21.08 8.97
C GLY A 323 21.75 20.58 9.96
N ILE A 324 21.34 19.31 9.83
CA ILE A 324 20.30 18.68 10.63
C ILE A 324 20.96 18.01 11.82
N ARG A 325 20.26 17.99 12.95
CA ARG A 325 20.68 17.25 14.15
C ARG A 325 20.75 15.76 13.84
N ASN A 326 21.41 14.98 14.68
CA ASN A 326 21.39 13.51 14.59
C ASN A 326 20.00 12.99 14.96
N LEU A 327 19.06 13.07 14.02
CA LEU A 327 17.67 12.64 14.21
C LEU A 327 17.58 11.12 14.05
N PRO A 328 16.78 10.44 14.88
CA PRO A 328 16.53 9.01 14.71
C PRO A 328 15.72 8.78 13.42
N PRO A 329 16.15 7.86 12.54
CA PRO A 329 15.37 7.44 11.39
C PRO A 329 14.20 6.55 11.81
N SER A 330 13.12 6.61 11.03
CA SER A 330 11.95 5.76 11.17
C SER A 330 11.33 5.39 9.81
N TYR A 331 10.28 4.57 9.83
CA TYR A 331 9.52 4.08 8.68
C TYR A 331 10.41 3.44 7.60
N PRO A 332 11.13 2.35 7.93
CA PRO A 332 12.01 1.71 6.96
C PRO A 332 11.22 1.13 5.79
N VAL A 333 11.65 1.41 4.56
CA VAL A 333 11.10 0.81 3.35
C VAL A 333 12.22 0.15 2.55
N LEU A 334 12.08 -1.15 2.31
CA LEU A 334 13.03 -1.92 1.54
C LEU A 334 12.95 -1.57 0.04
N SER A 335 14.09 -1.45 -0.62
CA SER A 335 14.12 -1.47 -2.08
C SER A 335 13.67 -2.85 -2.60
N ILE A 336 12.65 -2.91 -3.45
CA ILE A 336 12.15 -4.15 -4.08
C ILE A 336 13.10 -4.72 -5.14
N HIS A 337 14.10 -3.95 -5.59
CA HIS A 337 15.03 -4.36 -6.65
C HIS A 337 16.48 -4.49 -6.19
N GLU A 338 16.90 -3.67 -5.24
CA GLU A 338 18.30 -3.57 -4.81
C GLU A 338 18.47 -4.20 -3.43
N ASP A 339 19.40 -5.15 -3.32
CA ASP A 339 19.71 -5.77 -2.04
C ASP A 339 20.49 -4.80 -1.13
N GLY A 340 20.16 -4.79 0.16
CA GLY A 340 20.82 -3.94 1.16
C GLY A 340 20.48 -2.45 1.09
N VAL A 341 19.52 -2.05 0.24
CA VAL A 341 19.06 -0.66 0.13
C VAL A 341 17.76 -0.45 0.91
N VAL A 342 17.78 0.52 1.82
CA VAL A 342 16.64 0.91 2.66
C VAL A 342 16.39 2.40 2.53
N TYR A 343 15.12 2.77 2.43
CA TYR A 343 14.65 4.15 2.52
C TYR A 343 14.16 4.41 3.93
N LEU A 344 14.53 5.56 4.50
CA LEU A 344 14.16 5.95 5.87
C LEU A 344 13.63 7.38 5.87
N VAL A 345 12.78 7.68 6.84
CA VAL A 345 12.24 9.02 7.09
C VAL A 345 12.94 9.61 8.31
N LEU A 346 13.34 10.87 8.21
CA LEU A 346 13.79 11.69 9.34
C LEU A 346 12.75 12.77 9.59
N ASN A 347 12.21 12.84 10.80
CA ASN A 347 11.28 13.90 11.22
C ASN A 347 11.98 14.79 12.26
N ASP A 348 12.08 16.09 12.00
CA ASP A 348 12.47 17.09 13.01
C ASP A 348 11.19 17.59 13.68
N LEU A 349 10.92 17.06 14.87
CA LEU A 349 9.79 17.42 15.69
C LEU A 349 10.29 18.19 16.91
N ARG A 350 9.67 19.33 17.19
CA ARG A 350 9.89 20.10 18.41
C ARG A 350 8.75 19.87 19.37
N GLU A 351 9.07 19.42 20.58
CA GLU A 351 8.09 19.36 21.66
C GLU A 351 7.70 20.77 22.13
N LEU A 352 6.40 21.00 22.22
CA LEU A 352 5.77 22.17 22.81
C LEU A 352 4.84 21.70 23.95
N ASP A 353 4.50 22.62 24.86
CA ASP A 353 3.64 22.34 26.03
C ASP A 353 2.27 21.69 25.68
N TYR A 354 1.81 21.83 24.43
CA TYR A 354 0.52 21.32 23.95
C TYR A 354 0.61 20.47 22.66
N GLY A 355 1.79 19.97 22.28
CA GLY A 355 1.93 19.08 21.12
C GLY A 355 3.31 19.10 20.45
N LEU A 356 3.41 18.48 19.28
CA LEU A 356 4.63 18.44 18.46
C LEU A 356 4.53 19.43 17.31
N GLU A 357 5.51 20.32 17.19
CA GLU A 357 5.69 21.21 16.04
C GLU A 357 6.63 20.56 15.02
N HIS A 358 6.16 20.35 13.79
CA HIS A 358 6.96 19.76 12.72
C HIS A 358 7.85 20.83 12.06
N MET A 359 9.16 20.71 12.26
CA MET A 359 10.18 21.63 11.76
C MET A 359 10.69 21.22 10.37
N GLY A 360 10.66 19.93 10.04
CA GLY A 360 11.10 19.43 8.74
C GLY A 360 11.03 17.91 8.62
N GLN A 361 11.02 17.43 7.38
CA GLN A 361 11.09 16.02 7.06
C GLN A 361 12.06 15.79 5.90
N TRP A 362 12.82 14.71 5.99
CA TRP A 362 13.76 14.32 4.95
C TRP A 362 13.72 12.82 4.72
N MET A 363 14.06 12.43 3.50
CA MET A 363 14.21 11.03 3.14
C MET A 363 15.67 10.68 2.97
N LEU A 364 16.02 9.54 3.55
CA LEU A 364 17.32 8.91 3.38
C LEU A 364 17.18 7.73 2.43
N ARG A 365 18.16 7.56 1.56
CA ARG A 365 18.44 6.28 0.91
C ARG A 365 19.76 5.76 1.45
N VAL A 366 19.72 4.63 2.13
CA VAL A 366 20.88 3.98 2.74
C VAL A 366 21.17 2.69 2.00
N ASP A 367 22.32 2.63 1.36
CA ASP A 367 22.87 1.41 0.76
C ASP A 367 23.90 0.84 1.73
N ILE A 368 23.45 -0.12 2.53
CA ILE A 368 24.23 -0.72 3.62
C ILE A 368 25.43 -1.49 3.07
N GLY A 369 25.27 -2.13 1.91
CA GLY A 369 26.33 -2.95 1.30
C GLY A 369 27.49 -2.13 0.75
N ASN A 370 27.23 -0.89 0.33
CA ASN A 370 28.24 0.01 -0.24
C ASN A 370 28.62 1.19 0.66
N ASP A 371 28.08 1.26 1.87
CA ASP A 371 28.27 2.37 2.83
C ASP A 371 27.95 3.75 2.21
N LYS A 372 26.85 3.81 1.47
CA LYS A 372 26.41 5.04 0.80
C LYS A 372 25.11 5.55 1.39
N VAL A 373 25.10 6.83 1.73
CA VAL A 373 23.90 7.55 2.18
C VAL A 373 23.61 8.65 1.18
N GLN A 374 22.35 8.78 0.79
CA GLN A 374 21.86 9.90 0.02
C GLN A 374 20.71 10.57 0.76
N PHE A 375 20.60 11.88 0.58
CA PHE A 375 19.77 12.75 1.38
C PHE A 375 18.89 13.63 0.50
N TYR A 376 17.58 13.67 0.79
CA TYR A 376 16.62 14.40 -0.02
C TYR A 376 15.63 15.17 0.86
N PRO A 377 15.56 16.51 0.71
CA PRO A 377 14.55 17.30 1.40
C PRO A 377 13.17 16.99 0.85
N ASN A 378 12.21 16.74 1.76
CA ASN A 378 10.82 16.63 1.34
C ASN A 378 10.22 18.05 1.23
N GLY A 379 9.57 18.34 0.11
CA GLY A 379 8.88 19.62 -0.11
C GLY A 379 7.69 19.78 0.83
N GLU A 380 7.37 21.03 1.20
CA GLU A 380 6.48 21.44 2.30
C GLU A 380 5.17 20.65 2.55
N LYS A 381 4.88 20.49 3.86
CA LYS A 381 3.56 20.67 4.54
C LYS A 381 2.45 19.61 4.47
N ASN A 382 2.73 18.33 4.23
CA ASN A 382 1.75 17.28 4.60
C ASN A 382 2.31 16.35 5.68
N SER A 383 1.45 16.05 6.66
CA SER A 383 1.76 15.68 8.04
C SER A 383 2.48 14.35 8.23
N VAL A 384 3.22 14.35 9.34
CA VAL A 384 3.77 13.25 10.14
C VAL A 384 2.91 11.97 10.06
N ASN A 385 3.60 10.84 9.90
CA ASN A 385 3.13 9.48 9.57
C ASN A 385 3.22 9.13 8.07
N SER A 386 4.39 9.35 7.49
CA SER A 386 4.68 8.92 6.12
C SER A 386 4.93 7.41 6.09
N LEU A 387 3.86 6.63 6.24
CA LEU A 387 3.85 5.25 5.79
C LEU A 387 4.10 5.27 4.29
N LEU A 388 5.32 4.95 3.90
CA LEU A 388 5.75 4.95 2.51
C LEU A 388 5.50 3.57 1.91
N PHE A 389 5.13 3.59 0.64
CA PHE A 389 4.77 2.39 -0.10
C PHE A 389 5.66 2.27 -1.34
N ALA A 390 6.42 1.18 -1.44
CA ALA A 390 7.27 0.89 -2.59
C ALA A 390 6.54 0.08 -3.66
N SER A 391 6.69 0.47 -4.92
CA SER A 391 6.05 -0.22 -6.04
C SER A 391 6.89 -0.16 -7.31
N GLU A 392 6.77 -1.17 -8.18
CA GLU A 392 7.41 -1.19 -9.51
C GLU A 392 6.47 -0.70 -10.63
N PHE A 393 5.29 -0.15 -10.32
CA PHE A 393 4.28 0.23 -11.33
C PHE A 393 4.86 1.16 -12.41
N SER A 394 5.81 2.02 -12.04
CA SER A 394 6.43 2.99 -12.94
C SER A 394 7.21 2.32 -14.07
N ALA A 395 7.80 1.14 -13.84
CA ALA A 395 8.52 0.38 -14.86
C ALA A 395 7.61 -0.06 -16.03
N HIS A 396 6.29 -0.08 -15.82
CA HIS A 396 5.32 -0.58 -16.78
C HIS A 396 4.57 0.52 -17.56
N ARG A 397 4.93 1.80 -17.36
CA ARG A 397 4.34 2.93 -18.09
C ARG A 397 4.93 3.18 -19.49
N GLN A 398 6.10 2.60 -19.80
CA GLN A 398 6.88 2.94 -21.00
C GLN A 398 6.14 2.75 -22.32
N HIS A 399 5.06 1.95 -22.34
CA HIS A 399 4.22 1.78 -23.53
C HIS A 399 3.49 3.08 -23.97
N LEU A 400 3.36 4.08 -23.09
CA LEU A 400 2.77 5.40 -23.39
C LEU A 400 3.78 6.41 -23.95
N GLN A 401 5.07 6.27 -23.62
CA GLN A 401 6.11 7.23 -24.03
C GLN A 401 6.77 6.84 -25.36
N ASP A 402 6.81 5.55 -25.71
CA ASP A 402 7.49 5.09 -26.92
C ASP A 402 6.68 5.28 -28.21
N HIS A 403 5.37 5.60 -28.15
CA HIS A 403 4.54 5.84 -29.33
C HIS A 403 3.62 7.09 -29.21
N PRO A 404 4.15 8.33 -29.18
CA PRO A 404 3.33 9.54 -29.15
C PRO A 404 2.60 9.85 -30.47
N ARG A 405 2.83 9.10 -31.56
CA ARG A 405 2.52 9.55 -32.93
C ARG A 405 1.41 8.83 -33.69
N GLU A 406 0.72 7.85 -33.11
CA GLU A 406 -0.36 7.16 -33.87
C GLU A 406 -1.78 7.68 -33.59
N ILE A 407 -1.98 8.52 -32.56
CA ILE A 407 -3.31 9.07 -32.25
C ILE A 407 -3.68 10.23 -33.19
N GLU A 408 -2.72 11.06 -33.63
CA GLU A 408 -3.01 12.18 -34.55
C GLU A 408 -3.20 11.76 -36.03
N ALA A 409 -2.69 10.60 -36.45
CA ALA A 409 -2.86 10.13 -37.83
C ALA A 409 -4.25 9.52 -38.09
N SER A 410 -4.90 8.97 -37.06
CA SER A 410 -6.22 8.33 -37.19
C SER A 410 -7.38 9.35 -37.31
N GLU A 411 -7.26 10.52 -36.69
CA GLU A 411 -8.28 11.59 -36.80
C GLU A 411 -8.21 12.35 -38.13
N PHE A 412 -7.03 12.48 -38.74
CA PHE A 412 -6.88 13.15 -40.04
C PHE A 412 -7.37 12.30 -41.23
N VAL A 413 -7.25 10.97 -41.17
CA VAL A 413 -7.74 10.08 -42.22
C VAL A 413 -9.28 9.96 -42.21
N ALA A 414 -9.91 10.11 -41.05
CA ALA A 414 -11.38 10.09 -40.93
C ALA A 414 -12.05 11.37 -41.47
N ARG A 415 -11.37 12.53 -41.42
CA ARG A 415 -11.90 13.80 -41.96
C ARG A 415 -11.69 14.00 -43.46
N GLY A 416 -10.80 13.25 -44.11
CA GLY A 416 -10.51 13.39 -45.54
C GLY A 416 -11.48 12.70 -46.52
N LYS A 417 -12.39 11.84 -46.05
CA LYS A 417 -13.26 11.01 -46.93
C LYS A 417 -14.71 11.49 -47.09
N ARG A 418 -15.07 12.68 -46.60
CA ARG A 418 -16.37 13.31 -46.90
C ARG A 418 -16.17 14.67 -47.52
N MET A 419 -15.84 14.71 -48.81
CA MET A 419 -16.15 15.83 -49.68
C MET A 419 -15.72 15.50 -51.11
N LYS A 420 -16.69 15.22 -51.99
CA LYS A 420 -16.95 15.95 -53.25
C LYS A 420 -17.98 15.18 -54.11
N PRO A 421 -18.67 15.92 -55.00
CA PRO A 421 -20.13 15.95 -55.11
C PRO A 421 -20.77 14.81 -55.89
#